data_AF-A0A820KW00-F1
#
_entry.id   AF-A0A820KW00-F1
#
_cell.length_a   1.000
_cell.length_b   1.000
_cell.length_c   1.000
_cell.angle_alpha   90.00
_cell.angle_beta   90.00
_cell.angle_gamma   90.00
#
_symmetry.space_group_name_H-M   'P 1'
#
loop_
_entity.id
_entity.type
_entity.pdbx_description
1 polymer ?
#
loop_
_entity_poly.entity_id
_entity_poly.type
_entity_poly.pdbx_seq_one_letter_code
_entity_poly.pdbx_strand_id
1 'polypeptide(L)'
;VLHLHLSDDQGFRVESIEHYLLHDRKDFFTQKDIKYLVEYARQRRIRIIPEFDIPGHTTSWFVGYPELASQPGPYQVATQWGVMKATMNPTKENTYIFLDKFFKEMTKLFPDPYFHIGCDEVEGSQWTQSSTIQQFINENKL
;
A
#
# COMPACT_ATOMS: atom_id res chain seq x y z
N VAL A 1 15.94 10.64 -11.67
CA VAL A 1 15.05 10.25 -10.56
C VAL A 1 14.88 8.75 -10.64
N LEU A 2 14.91 8.05 -9.51
CA LEU A 2 14.60 6.63 -9.41
C LEU A 2 13.24 6.51 -8.71
N HIS A 3 12.22 6.09 -9.46
CA HIS A 3 10.91 5.78 -8.91
C HIS A 3 10.90 4.30 -8.50
N LEU A 4 10.56 4.01 -7.25
CA LEU A 4 10.54 2.66 -6.72
C LEU A 4 9.10 2.26 -6.41
N HIS A 5 8.55 1.40 -7.26
CA HIS A 5 7.29 0.72 -7.03
C HIS A 5 7.51 -0.43 -6.04
N LEU A 6 7.06 -0.25 -4.80
CA LEU A 6 7.47 -1.07 -3.65
C LEU A 6 6.35 -1.93 -3.06
N SER A 7 5.11 -1.75 -3.51
CA SER A 7 4.00 -2.64 -3.19
C SER A 7 3.07 -2.80 -4.37
N ASP A 8 2.62 -4.03 -4.61
CA ASP A 8 1.59 -4.39 -5.58
C ASP A 8 0.83 -5.61 -5.03
N ASP A 9 -0.16 -6.12 -5.75
CA ASP A 9 -0.90 -7.34 -5.44
C ASP A 9 0.00 -8.56 -5.23
N GLN A 10 1.15 -8.61 -5.93
CA GLN A 10 2.11 -9.72 -5.90
C GLN A 10 3.19 -9.58 -4.81
N GLY A 11 3.19 -8.50 -4.04
CA GLY A 11 4.00 -8.44 -2.83
C GLY A 11 4.29 -7.04 -2.31
N PHE A 12 4.84 -7.02 -1.11
CA PHE A 12 5.23 -5.82 -0.38
C PHE A 12 6.73 -5.89 -0.09
N ARG A 13 7.50 -4.87 -0.46
CA ARG A 13 8.97 -4.98 -0.60
C ARG A 13 9.76 -4.16 0.41
N VAL A 14 9.13 -3.51 1.38
CA VAL A 14 9.83 -2.72 2.40
C VAL A 14 9.45 -3.16 3.80
N GLU A 15 10.44 -3.25 4.68
CA GLU A 15 10.25 -3.51 6.10
C GLU A 15 9.46 -2.40 6.80
N SER A 16 8.40 -2.79 7.49
CA SER A 16 7.53 -1.96 8.31
C SER A 16 7.58 -2.49 9.74
N ILE A 17 8.15 -1.72 10.65
CA ILE A 17 8.24 -2.08 12.06
C ILE A 17 6.86 -1.92 12.71
N GLU A 18 6.10 -0.90 12.31
CA GLU A 18 4.74 -0.68 12.81
C GLU A 18 3.78 -1.78 12.32
N HIS A 19 3.97 -2.25 11.08
CA HIS A 19 3.07 -3.20 10.40
C HIS A 19 3.80 -4.40 9.81
N TYR A 20 4.44 -5.19 10.68
CA TYR A 20 5.34 -6.29 10.31
C TYR A 20 4.71 -7.40 9.44
N LEU A 21 3.38 -7.57 9.46
CA LEU A 21 2.70 -8.58 8.64
C LEU A 21 2.62 -8.17 7.15
N LEU A 22 2.97 -6.93 6.80
CA LEU A 22 3.04 -6.51 5.39
C LEU A 22 4.10 -7.31 4.62
N HIS A 23 5.22 -7.65 5.27
CA HIS A 23 6.39 -8.27 4.65
C HIS A 23 6.76 -9.63 5.28
N ASP A 24 5.78 -10.43 5.68
CA ASP A 24 6.02 -11.74 6.32
C ASP A 24 6.69 -12.80 5.41
N ARG A 25 6.99 -12.45 4.15
CA ARG A 25 7.77 -13.26 3.21
C ARG A 25 9.21 -12.78 3.18
N LYS A 26 10.20 -13.66 3.04
CA LYS A 26 11.65 -13.32 3.09
C LYS A 26 12.18 -12.38 1.98
N ASP A 27 11.31 -11.90 1.09
CA ASP A 27 11.67 -11.13 -0.11
C ASP A 27 11.27 -9.65 0.03
N PHE A 28 11.95 -8.92 0.91
CA PHE A 28 11.81 -7.48 1.13
C PHE A 28 13.17 -6.82 1.43
N PHE A 29 13.22 -5.50 1.31
CA PHE A 29 14.32 -4.66 1.75
C PHE A 29 14.12 -4.25 3.20
N THR A 30 15.11 -4.48 4.04
CA THR A 30 15.09 -3.94 5.42
C THR A 30 15.16 -2.41 5.39
N GLN A 31 14.77 -1.76 6.48
CA GLN A 31 14.95 -0.31 6.59
C GLN A 31 16.41 0.12 6.48
N LYS A 32 17.34 -0.76 6.86
CA LYS A 32 18.77 -0.54 6.69
C LYS A 32 19.16 -0.54 5.21
N ASP A 33 18.63 -1.48 4.44
CA ASP A 33 18.86 -1.56 2.99
C ASP A 33 18.31 -0.31 2.29
N ILE A 34 17.10 0.13 2.66
CA ILE A 34 16.49 1.35 2.12
C ILE A 34 17.34 2.59 2.45
N LYS A 35 17.76 2.76 3.71
CA LYS A 35 18.61 3.90 4.11
C LYS A 35 19.94 3.90 3.35
N TYR A 36 20.54 2.73 3.16
CA TYR A 36 21.75 2.60 2.35
C TYR A 36 21.48 2.99 0.89
N LEU A 37 20.41 2.49 0.27
CA LEU A 37 20.04 2.79 -1.11
C LEU A 37 19.79 4.28 -1.32
N VAL A 38 19.05 4.93 -0.41
CA VAL A 38 18.79 6.37 -0.42
C VAL A 38 20.09 7.17 -0.36
N GLU A 39 21.00 6.85 0.57
CA GLU A 39 22.29 7.53 0.67
C GLU A 39 23.16 7.29 -0.57
N TYR A 40 23.18 6.07 -1.09
CA TYR A 40 23.91 5.71 -2.29
C TYR A 40 23.42 6.49 -3.52
N ALA A 41 22.10 6.64 -3.67
CA ALA A 41 21.47 7.44 -4.72
C ALA A 41 21.76 8.93 -4.53
N ARG A 42 21.69 9.44 -3.29
CA ARG A 42 21.97 10.84 -2.95
C ARG A 42 23.39 11.25 -3.37
N GLN A 43 24.39 10.41 -3.11
CA GLN A 43 25.79 10.63 -3.53
C GLN A 43 25.94 10.78 -5.06
N ARG A 44 24.99 10.25 -5.83
CA ARG A 44 24.93 10.31 -7.29
C ARG A 44 23.95 11.35 -7.81
N ARG A 45 23.42 12.21 -6.93
CA ARG A 45 22.39 13.20 -7.27
C ARG A 45 21.11 12.58 -7.84
N ILE A 46 20.81 11.34 -7.45
CA ILE A 46 19.58 10.64 -7.81
C ILE A 46 18.62 10.78 -6.64
N ARG A 47 17.46 11.37 -6.91
CA ARG A 47 16.30 11.37 -6.01
C ARG A 47 15.61 10.02 -6.06
N ILE A 48 15.23 9.48 -4.90
CA ILE A 48 14.37 8.30 -4.78
C ILE A 48 12.97 8.76 -4.41
N ILE A 49 11.99 8.37 -5.20
CA ILE A 49 10.57 8.57 -4.89
C ILE A 49 9.98 7.18 -4.66
N PRO A 50 9.48 6.87 -3.46
CA PRO A 50 8.81 5.60 -3.20
C PRO A 50 7.37 5.64 -3.72
N GLU A 51 6.86 4.47 -4.08
CA GLU A 51 5.47 4.23 -4.42
C GLU A 51 4.94 3.05 -3.62
N PHE A 52 3.80 3.31 -2.98
CA PHE A 52 3.01 2.30 -2.28
C PHE A 52 1.55 2.48 -2.68
N ASP A 53 1.07 1.61 -3.56
CA ASP A 53 -0.23 1.79 -4.19
C ASP A 53 -1.39 1.60 -3.23
N ILE A 54 -2.31 2.56 -3.30
CA ILE A 54 -3.64 2.54 -2.70
C ILE A 54 -4.62 3.30 -3.61
N PRO A 55 -5.93 3.00 -3.55
CA PRO A 55 -6.56 1.90 -2.84
C PRO A 55 -6.58 0.57 -3.64
N GLY A 56 -6.24 0.61 -4.93
CA GLY A 56 -5.99 -0.58 -5.79
C GLY A 56 -4.61 -1.20 -5.51
N HIS A 57 -4.27 -2.29 -6.19
CA HIS A 57 -2.96 -2.97 -6.04
C HIS A 57 -2.60 -3.35 -4.59
N THR A 58 -3.62 -3.63 -3.77
CA THR A 58 -3.49 -3.79 -2.32
C THR A 58 -3.67 -5.23 -1.85
N THR A 59 -3.79 -6.22 -2.75
CA THR A 59 -4.01 -7.63 -2.37
C THR A 59 -2.95 -8.14 -1.39
N SER A 60 -1.67 -7.75 -1.59
CA SER A 60 -0.58 -8.17 -0.69
C SER A 60 -0.70 -7.59 0.72
N TRP A 61 -1.29 -6.41 0.88
CA TRP A 61 -1.52 -5.78 2.18
C TRP A 61 -2.54 -6.58 3.00
N PHE A 62 -3.59 -7.08 2.33
CA PHE A 62 -4.70 -7.78 2.97
C PHE A 62 -4.36 -9.21 3.41
N VAL A 63 -3.22 -9.75 2.99
CA VAL A 63 -2.73 -11.04 3.50
C VAL A 63 -2.40 -10.93 4.99
N GLY A 64 -1.72 -9.85 5.38
CA GLY A 64 -1.40 -9.57 6.78
C GLY A 64 -2.52 -8.84 7.52
N TYR A 65 -3.24 -7.96 6.83
CA TYR A 65 -4.24 -7.06 7.41
C TYR A 65 -5.57 -7.10 6.63
N PRO A 66 -6.29 -8.24 6.64
CA PRO A 66 -7.52 -8.42 5.87
C PRO A 66 -8.64 -7.45 6.27
N GLU A 67 -8.58 -6.88 7.48
CA GLU A 67 -9.54 -5.90 7.97
C GLU A 67 -9.51 -4.57 7.19
N LEU A 68 -8.44 -4.28 6.44
CA LEU A 68 -8.34 -3.09 5.59
C LEU A 68 -9.15 -3.22 4.29
N ALA A 69 -9.52 -4.44 3.89
CA ALA A 69 -10.16 -4.70 2.62
C ALA A 69 -11.66 -4.35 2.61
N SER A 70 -12.19 -4.12 1.41
CA SER A 70 -13.61 -3.81 1.16
C SER A 70 -14.54 -5.02 1.27
N GLN A 71 -14.00 -6.22 1.12
CA GLN A 71 -14.72 -7.50 1.24
C GLN A 71 -13.98 -8.41 2.24
N PRO A 72 -14.62 -9.44 2.79
CA PRO A 72 -13.94 -10.41 3.65
C PRO A 72 -12.94 -11.24 2.85
N GLY A 73 -11.85 -11.66 3.51
CA GLY A 73 -10.88 -12.61 2.98
C GLY A 73 -11.40 -14.06 2.95
N PRO A 74 -10.50 -15.07 2.87
CA PRO A 74 -9.06 -14.95 3.01
C PRO A 74 -8.37 -14.35 1.77
N TYR A 75 -7.25 -13.66 1.99
CA TYR A 75 -6.41 -13.12 0.93
C TYR A 75 -5.12 -13.92 0.78
N GLN A 76 -4.64 -14.01 -0.45
CA GLN A 76 -3.33 -14.54 -0.78
C GLN A 76 -2.67 -13.59 -1.77
N VAL A 77 -1.35 -13.47 -1.68
CA VAL A 77 -0.57 -12.68 -2.64
C VAL A 77 -0.88 -13.18 -4.06
N ALA A 78 -1.15 -12.25 -4.97
CA ALA A 78 -1.46 -12.60 -6.35
C ALA A 78 -0.26 -13.28 -7.01
N THR A 79 -0.54 -14.30 -7.83
CA THR A 79 0.46 -14.99 -8.66
C THR A 79 0.25 -14.74 -10.15
N GLN A 80 -0.79 -13.97 -10.48
CA GLN A 80 -1.19 -13.61 -11.83
C GLN A 80 -1.10 -12.09 -12.01
N TRP A 81 -1.03 -11.68 -13.27
CA TRP A 81 -1.01 -10.28 -13.68
C TRP A 81 -2.42 -9.77 -14.01
N GLY A 82 -2.59 -8.45 -13.95
CA GLY A 82 -3.83 -7.76 -14.30
C GLY A 82 -4.45 -7.06 -13.10
N VAL A 83 -5.63 -6.48 -13.31
CA VAL A 83 -6.34 -5.68 -12.31
C VAL A 83 -7.06 -6.58 -11.31
N MET A 84 -6.59 -6.60 -10.07
CA MET A 84 -7.24 -7.35 -9.00
C MET A 84 -8.44 -6.58 -8.46
N LYS A 85 -9.52 -7.31 -8.13
CA LYS A 85 -10.75 -6.71 -7.57
C LYS A 85 -10.60 -6.23 -6.14
N ALA A 86 -9.59 -6.73 -5.43
CA ALA A 86 -9.38 -6.42 -4.03
C ALA A 86 -8.99 -4.95 -3.89
N THR A 87 -9.82 -4.20 -3.18
CA THR A 87 -9.61 -2.76 -2.97
C THR A 87 -9.73 -2.40 -1.50
N MET A 88 -8.94 -1.43 -1.08
CA MET A 88 -8.94 -0.94 0.30
C MET A 88 -10.28 -0.28 0.63
N ASN A 89 -10.76 -0.46 1.86
CA ASN A 89 -12.04 0.08 2.30
C ASN A 89 -11.88 1.52 2.81
N PRO A 90 -12.44 2.53 2.11
CA PRO A 90 -12.30 3.93 2.48
C PRO A 90 -13.25 4.36 3.60
N THR A 91 -14.19 3.51 4.05
CA THR A 91 -15.19 3.88 5.06
C THR A 91 -14.84 3.39 6.45
N LYS A 92 -13.72 2.69 6.61
CA LYS A 92 -13.23 2.21 7.91
C LYS A 92 -12.21 3.20 8.45
N GLU A 93 -12.46 3.76 9.63
CA GLU A 93 -11.51 4.65 10.32
C GLU A 93 -10.16 3.98 10.54
N ASN A 94 -10.16 2.67 10.83
CA ASN A 94 -8.93 1.90 11.01
C ASN A 94 -8.02 1.92 9.78
N THR A 95 -8.58 2.06 8.57
CA THR A 95 -7.79 2.22 7.33
C THR A 95 -6.90 3.46 7.42
N TYR A 96 -7.44 4.59 7.85
CA TYR A 96 -6.69 5.83 7.95
C TYR A 96 -5.70 5.83 9.11
N ILE A 97 -6.05 5.21 10.24
CA ILE A 97 -5.13 5.02 11.38
C ILE A 97 -3.93 4.14 10.95
N PHE A 98 -4.19 3.09 10.19
CA PHE A 98 -3.13 2.23 9.65
C PHE A 98 -2.21 3.02 8.71
N LEU A 99 -2.79 3.73 7.73
CA LEU A 99 -2.07 4.52 6.74
C LEU A 99 -1.28 5.67 7.37
N ASP A 100 -1.80 6.36 8.38
CA ASP A 100 -1.09 7.43 9.09
C ASP A 100 0.21 6.92 9.72
N LYS A 101 0.13 5.80 10.46
CA LYS A 101 1.32 5.17 11.05
C LYS A 101 2.31 4.71 9.98
N PHE A 102 1.78 4.08 8.92
CA PHE A 102 2.58 3.58 7.81
C PHE A 102 3.33 4.71 7.09
N PHE A 103 2.63 5.77 6.68
CA PHE A 103 3.25 6.90 5.98
C PHE A 103 4.23 7.64 6.88
N LYS A 104 3.93 7.80 8.18
CA LYS A 104 4.85 8.39 9.15
C LYS A 104 6.14 7.58 9.30
N GLU A 105 6.09 6.26 9.13
CA GLU A 105 7.26 5.42 9.10
C GLU A 105 8.01 5.54 7.77
N MET A 106 7.34 5.32 6.64
CA MET A 106 7.98 5.31 5.32
C MET A 106 8.58 6.65 4.92
N THR A 107 7.93 7.77 5.26
CA THR A 107 8.48 9.11 4.99
C THR A 107 9.78 9.41 5.75
N LYS A 108 10.05 8.71 6.86
CA LYS A 108 11.37 8.80 7.54
C LYS A 108 12.45 8.03 6.79
N LEU A 109 12.08 7.00 6.02
CA LEU A 109 13.00 6.22 5.19
C LEU A 109 13.30 6.91 3.86
N PHE A 110 12.30 7.59 3.30
CA PHE A 110 12.37 8.29 2.03
C PHE A 110 12.18 9.81 2.23
N PRO A 111 13.26 10.58 2.44
CA PRO A 111 13.19 11.99 2.82
C PRO A 111 12.90 12.96 1.66
N ASP A 112 12.65 12.45 0.44
CA ASP A 112 12.29 13.30 -0.70
C ASP A 112 10.91 13.93 -0.45
N PRO A 113 10.66 15.20 -0.85
CA PRO A 113 9.36 15.85 -0.61
C PRO A 113 8.18 15.24 -1.39
N TYR A 114 8.43 14.27 -2.28
CA TYR A 114 7.40 13.58 -3.04
C TYR A 114 7.29 12.11 -2.60
N PHE A 115 6.05 11.64 -2.48
CA PHE A 115 5.69 10.28 -2.12
C PHE A 115 4.54 9.85 -3.04
N HIS A 116 4.70 8.76 -3.76
CA HIS A 116 3.69 8.27 -4.70
C HIS A 116 2.75 7.29 -3.99
N ILE A 117 1.45 7.43 -4.21
CA ILE A 117 0.41 6.61 -3.58
C ILE A 117 -0.35 5.73 -4.58
N GLY A 118 0.13 5.65 -5.83
CA GLY A 118 -0.52 4.91 -6.92
C GLY A 118 -1.75 5.63 -7.45
N CYS A 119 -2.93 5.14 -7.03
CA CYS A 119 -4.28 5.55 -7.45
C CYS A 119 -4.72 5.10 -8.84
N ASP A 120 -4.01 4.16 -9.46
CA ASP A 120 -4.36 3.55 -10.73
C ASP A 120 -5.23 2.27 -10.56
N GLU A 121 -5.84 1.88 -11.68
CA GLU A 121 -6.59 0.62 -11.89
C GLU A 121 -7.55 0.21 -10.77
N VAL A 122 -8.16 1.18 -10.07
CA VAL A 122 -9.14 0.90 -9.02
C VAL A 122 -10.40 0.28 -9.60
N GLU A 123 -10.55 -1.04 -9.44
CA GLU A 123 -11.74 -1.78 -9.85
C GLU A 123 -12.83 -1.70 -8.77
N GLY A 124 -13.89 -0.95 -9.06
CA GLY A 124 -14.91 -0.57 -8.10
C GLY A 124 -15.94 -1.64 -7.73
N SER A 125 -15.84 -2.89 -8.23
CA SER A 125 -16.89 -3.89 -8.00
C SER A 125 -17.06 -4.25 -6.52
N GLN A 126 -15.98 -4.33 -5.74
CA GLN A 126 -16.05 -4.63 -4.31
C GLN A 126 -16.69 -3.50 -3.49
N TRP A 127 -16.47 -2.24 -3.89
CA TRP A 127 -17.15 -1.08 -3.32
C TRP A 127 -18.64 -1.07 -3.67
N THR A 128 -18.98 -1.44 -4.91
CA THR A 128 -20.36 -1.54 -5.40
C THR A 128 -21.15 -2.61 -4.64
N GLN A 129 -20.52 -3.73 -4.31
CA GLN A 129 -21.13 -4.86 -3.60
C GLN A 129 -21.21 -4.66 -2.08
N SER A 130 -20.47 -3.71 -1.52
CA SER A 130 -20.42 -3.48 -0.07
C SER A 130 -21.54 -2.55 0.37
N SER A 131 -22.48 -3.07 1.16
CA SER A 131 -23.62 -2.29 1.68
C SER A 131 -23.17 -1.09 2.53
N THR A 132 -22.10 -1.23 3.32
CA THR A 132 -21.56 -0.14 4.14
C THR A 132 -20.93 0.96 3.30
N ILE A 133 -20.24 0.60 2.21
CA ILE A 133 -19.65 1.57 1.29
C ILE A 133 -20.74 2.28 0.48
N GLN A 134 -21.75 1.56 0.00
CA GLN A 134 -22.91 2.17 -0.66
C GLN A 134 -23.67 3.11 0.27
N GLN A 135 -23.83 2.75 1.55
CA GLN A 135 -24.42 3.65 2.54
C GLN A 135 -23.59 4.93 2.70
N PHE A 136 -22.26 4.81 2.84
CA PHE A 136 -21.36 5.96 2.93
C PHE A 136 -21.46 6.89 1.70
N ILE A 137 -21.49 6.33 0.49
CA ILE A 137 -21.68 7.08 -0.76
C ILE A 137 -22.99 7.88 -0.72
N ASN A 138 -24.10 7.23 -0.34
CA ASN A 138 -25.40 7.87 -0.26
C ASN A 138 -25.45 8.98 0.79
N GLU A 139 -24.89 8.75 1.99
CA GLU A 139 -24.86 9.73 3.09
C GLU A 139 -24.01 10.97 2.74
N ASN A 140 -22.93 10.78 1.98
CA ASN A 140 -22.01 11.85 1.59
C ASN A 140 -22.28 12.46 0.20
N LYS A 141 -23.28 11.95 -0.53
CA LYS A 141 -23.66 12.41 -1.88
C LYS A 141 -22.52 12.32 -2.90
N LEU A 142 -21.80 11.21 -2.88
CA LEU A 142 -20.71 10.89 -3.82
C LEU A 142 -21.22 10.19 -5.08
#